data_AF-A0A117KY44-F1
#
_entry.id   AF-A0A117KY44-F1
#
_cell.length_a   1.000
_cell.length_b   1.000
_cell.length_c   1.000
_cell.angle_alpha   90.00
_cell.angle_beta   90.00
_cell.angle_gamma   90.00
#
_symmetry.space_group_name_H-M   'P 1'
#
loop_
_entity.id
_entity.type
_entity.pdbx_description
1 polymer ?
#
loop_
_entity_poly.entity_id
_entity_poly.type
_entity_poly.pdbx_seq_one_letter_code
_entity_poly.pdbx_strand_id
1 'polypeptide(L)'
;MEPGLKEITHQVAGVARELLEVAELRPGRILVVGCSTSEIAGHKIGTSSSLDMGRAVVEGLLKAASEAQVYLAAQCCEHLNRALVVEAQAAEAYGLEEVTVIPAVKAGGALATAAYEAFHRPVVVAGIQAHAGLDIGGTLIGMHLRPVAVPVRLEVKTIGAAVLIAARTRPPLIGGFTPPRPGGCWTTSGSEVKRPAISPVFEGDACLGFKARDETSVGESRGRGNHTSKQGVRE
;
A
#
# COMPACT_ATOMS: atom_id res chain seq x y z
N MET A 1 -8.78 18.75 25.90
CA MET A 1 -9.23 17.41 26.31
C MET A 1 -8.25 16.43 25.72
N GLU A 2 -7.73 15.47 26.49
CA GLU A 2 -6.93 14.40 25.88
C GLU A 2 -7.88 13.43 25.17
N PRO A 3 -7.64 13.10 23.88
CA PRO A 3 -8.46 12.14 23.15
C PRO A 3 -8.28 10.73 23.74
N GLY A 4 -9.35 9.94 23.81
CA GLY A 4 -9.29 8.59 24.35
C GLY A 4 -8.50 7.66 23.43
N LEU A 5 -7.65 6.78 23.95
CA LEU A 5 -6.84 5.84 23.14
C LEU A 5 -7.69 5.05 22.13
N LYS A 6 -8.86 4.54 22.57
CA LYS A 6 -9.81 3.83 21.68
C LYS A 6 -10.38 4.70 20.55
N GLU A 7 -10.52 6.00 20.78
CA GLU A 7 -10.98 6.96 19.78
C GLU A 7 -9.89 7.19 18.74
N ILE A 8 -8.64 7.38 19.17
CA ILE A 8 -7.46 7.45 18.29
C ILE A 8 -7.39 6.20 17.41
N THR A 9 -7.50 4.99 17.99
CA THR A 9 -7.50 3.72 17.24
C THR A 9 -8.56 3.70 16.13
N HIS A 10 -9.79 4.13 16.43
CA HIS A 10 -10.88 4.18 15.45
C HIS A 10 -10.67 5.25 14.38
N GLN A 11 -10.25 6.46 14.76
CA GLN A 11 -9.95 7.55 13.83
C GLN A 11 -8.84 7.16 12.86
N VAL A 12 -7.73 6.63 13.37
CA VAL A 12 -6.59 6.15 12.57
C VAL A 12 -7.01 5.03 11.62
N ALA A 13 -7.80 4.06 12.09
CA ALA A 13 -8.30 2.98 11.23
C ALA A 13 -9.25 3.47 10.14
N GLY A 14 -10.11 4.46 10.42
CA GLY A 14 -10.99 5.08 9.42
C GLY A 14 -10.19 5.83 8.35
N VAL A 15 -9.29 6.72 8.79
CA VAL A 15 -8.34 7.46 7.95
C VAL A 15 -7.50 6.54 7.06
N ALA A 16 -7.01 5.43 7.61
CA ALA A 16 -6.20 4.48 6.85
C ALA A 16 -7.03 3.77 5.77
N ARG A 17 -8.27 3.36 6.05
CA ARG A 17 -9.18 2.81 5.02
C ARG A 17 -9.48 3.81 3.92
N GLU A 18 -9.86 5.04 4.29
CA GLU A 18 -10.15 6.12 3.35
C GLU A 18 -8.96 6.36 2.39
N LEU A 19 -7.74 6.42 2.94
CA LEU A 19 -6.52 6.54 2.13
C LEU A 19 -6.31 5.32 1.21
N LEU A 20 -6.49 4.10 1.71
CA LEU A 20 -6.28 2.87 0.93
C LEU A 20 -7.27 2.75 -0.23
N GLU A 21 -8.54 3.10 0.00
CA GLU A 21 -9.59 3.17 -1.01
C GLU A 21 -9.30 4.24 -2.07
N VAL A 22 -9.05 5.49 -1.66
CA VAL A 22 -8.76 6.62 -2.57
C VAL A 22 -7.44 6.42 -3.34
N ALA A 23 -6.51 5.64 -2.79
CA ALA A 23 -5.27 5.28 -3.46
C ALA A 23 -5.37 4.09 -4.42
N GLU A 24 -6.54 3.42 -4.51
CA GLU A 24 -6.74 2.17 -5.27
C GLU A 24 -5.67 1.11 -4.91
N LEU A 25 -5.27 1.03 -3.62
CA LEU A 25 -4.12 0.21 -3.20
C LEU A 25 -4.43 -1.29 -3.32
N ARG A 26 -3.56 -2.01 -4.04
CA ARG A 26 -3.68 -3.46 -4.25
C ARG A 26 -2.98 -4.25 -3.14
N PRO A 27 -3.39 -5.51 -2.87
CA PRO A 27 -2.65 -6.42 -2.01
C PRO A 27 -1.15 -6.48 -2.33
N GLY A 28 -0.33 -6.64 -1.28
CA GLY A 28 1.13 -6.67 -1.36
C GLY A 28 1.80 -5.32 -1.63
N ARG A 29 1.06 -4.21 -1.70
CA ARG A 29 1.62 -2.85 -1.78
C ARG A 29 2.03 -2.35 -0.40
N ILE A 30 2.98 -1.40 -0.34
CA ILE A 30 3.45 -0.78 0.90
C ILE A 30 2.72 0.55 1.17
N LEU A 31 2.18 0.69 2.38
CA LEU A 31 1.74 1.92 3.03
C LEU A 31 2.82 2.37 4.05
N VAL A 32 3.38 3.55 3.88
CA VAL A 32 4.33 4.14 4.86
C VAL A 32 3.60 5.05 5.85
N VAL A 33 3.94 4.98 7.14
CA VAL A 33 3.36 5.85 8.16
C VAL A 33 4.44 6.50 9.01
N GLY A 34 4.39 7.83 9.09
CA GLY A 34 5.14 8.64 10.05
C GLY A 34 4.17 9.20 11.09
N CYS A 35 4.57 9.22 12.36
CA CYS A 35 3.71 9.71 13.44
C CYS A 35 4.51 10.34 14.57
N SER A 36 4.11 11.54 15.00
CA SER A 36 4.59 12.19 16.21
C SER A 36 3.52 12.14 17.30
N THR A 37 3.70 11.25 18.28
CA THR A 37 2.75 11.08 19.40
C THR A 37 2.68 12.31 20.31
N SER A 38 3.72 13.16 20.34
CA SER A 38 3.68 14.44 21.07
C SER A 38 2.82 15.49 20.38
N GLU A 39 2.70 15.44 19.04
CA GLU A 39 1.79 16.31 18.29
C GLU A 39 0.33 15.90 18.49
N ILE A 40 0.03 14.58 18.51
CA ILE A 40 -1.32 14.07 18.77
C ILE A 40 -1.85 14.61 20.12
N ALA A 41 -0.96 14.69 21.10
CA ALA A 41 -1.25 15.13 22.47
C ALA A 41 -1.20 16.65 22.71
N GLY A 42 -0.63 17.46 21.80
CA GLY A 42 -0.43 18.89 22.03
C GLY A 42 0.67 19.22 23.06
N HIS A 43 1.82 18.54 22.96
CA HIS A 43 3.09 18.87 23.64
C HIS A 43 3.17 18.77 25.18
N LYS A 44 2.21 18.14 25.89
CA LYS A 44 2.26 18.02 27.37
C LYS A 44 2.03 16.59 27.90
N ILE A 45 2.82 15.62 27.44
CA ILE A 45 2.69 14.22 27.86
C ILE A 45 4.02 13.57 28.24
N GLY A 46 3.98 12.66 29.23
CA GLY A 46 5.12 11.86 29.69
C GLY A 46 5.38 10.60 28.85
N THR A 47 6.54 9.96 29.07
CA THR A 47 7.08 8.88 28.23
C THR A 47 6.25 7.58 28.19
N SER A 48 5.44 7.30 29.21
CA SER A 48 4.56 6.12 29.23
C SER A 48 3.37 6.31 28.30
N SER A 49 2.65 7.43 28.46
CA SER A 49 1.47 7.76 27.66
C SER A 49 1.77 8.01 26.18
N SER A 50 3.01 8.35 25.82
CA SER A 50 3.42 8.39 24.40
C SER A 50 3.49 7.00 23.76
N LEU A 51 3.95 5.96 24.47
CA LEU A 51 3.97 4.59 23.97
C LEU A 51 2.56 4.03 23.79
N ASP A 52 1.65 4.29 24.73
CA ASP A 52 0.27 3.82 24.63
C ASP A 52 -0.51 4.49 23.47
N MET A 53 -0.24 5.76 23.18
CA MET A 53 -0.70 6.39 21.93
C MET A 53 -0.06 5.75 20.69
N GLY A 54 1.24 5.43 20.74
CA GLY A 54 1.92 4.72 19.65
C GLY A 54 1.25 3.37 19.34
N ARG A 55 0.91 2.60 20.39
CA ARG A 55 0.18 1.33 20.28
C ARG A 55 -1.22 1.51 19.71
N ALA A 56 -1.99 2.51 20.18
CA ALA A 56 -3.32 2.81 19.65
C ALA A 56 -3.29 3.18 18.15
N VAL A 57 -2.29 3.95 17.72
CA VAL A 57 -2.07 4.27 16.29
C VAL A 57 -1.71 3.01 15.52
N VAL A 58 -0.74 2.20 15.98
CA VAL A 58 -0.33 0.96 15.31
C VAL A 58 -1.47 -0.06 15.21
N GLU A 59 -2.29 -0.22 16.24
CA GLU A 59 -3.49 -1.09 16.22
C GLU A 59 -4.47 -0.66 15.12
N GLY A 60 -4.76 0.65 15.02
CA GLY A 60 -5.65 1.19 14.00
C GLY A 60 -5.11 1.00 12.57
N LEU A 61 -3.80 1.21 12.39
CA LEU A 61 -3.11 1.00 11.11
C LEU A 61 -3.07 -0.47 10.70
N LEU A 62 -2.69 -1.37 11.62
CA LEU A 62 -2.63 -2.81 11.37
C LEU A 62 -3.99 -3.35 10.95
N LYS A 63 -5.07 -2.92 11.62
CA LYS A 63 -6.43 -3.33 11.26
C LYS A 63 -6.76 -2.98 9.80
N ALA A 64 -6.56 -1.74 9.39
CA ALA A 64 -6.82 -1.31 8.01
C ALA A 64 -5.85 -1.97 6.99
N ALA A 65 -4.58 -2.15 7.36
CA ALA A 65 -3.57 -2.76 6.51
C ALA A 65 -3.84 -4.26 6.27
N SER A 66 -4.26 -5.00 7.30
CA SER A 66 -4.65 -6.41 7.19
C SER A 66 -5.90 -6.59 6.34
N GLU A 67 -6.92 -5.74 6.51
CA GLU A 67 -8.15 -5.76 5.72
C GLU A 67 -7.88 -5.55 4.21
N ALA A 68 -6.95 -4.65 3.85
CA ALA A 68 -6.53 -4.41 2.47
C ALA A 68 -5.37 -5.31 1.98
N GLN A 69 -4.84 -6.19 2.83
CA GLN A 69 -3.68 -7.05 2.56
C GLN A 69 -2.42 -6.29 2.09
N VAL A 70 -2.16 -5.11 2.68
CA VAL A 70 -1.01 -4.25 2.37
C VAL A 70 0.06 -4.34 3.46
N TYR A 71 1.31 -4.15 3.07
CA TYR A 71 2.42 -4.07 4.02
C TYR A 71 2.46 -2.69 4.68
N LEU A 72 2.51 -2.67 6.01
CA LEU A 72 2.71 -1.46 6.80
C LEU A 72 4.20 -1.23 7.03
N ALA A 73 4.66 0.01 6.84
CA ALA A 73 6.01 0.45 7.18
C ALA A 73 5.95 1.63 8.15
N ALA A 74 6.40 1.43 9.39
CA ALA A 74 6.38 2.46 10.43
C ALA A 74 7.73 3.18 10.47
N GLN A 75 7.73 4.49 10.19
CA GLN A 75 8.94 5.31 10.14
C GLN A 75 9.44 5.64 11.56
N CYS A 76 10.73 5.49 11.79
CA CYS A 76 11.40 5.99 12.99
C CYS A 76 11.58 7.52 12.95
N CYS A 77 11.86 8.11 14.11
CA CYS A 77 12.35 9.49 14.16
C CYS A 77 13.78 9.65 13.58
N GLU A 78 14.19 10.90 13.42
CA GLU A 78 15.51 11.31 12.91
C GLU A 78 16.70 10.72 13.66
N HIS A 79 16.55 10.35 14.94
CA HIS A 79 17.61 9.68 15.72
C HIS A 79 18.02 8.31 15.15
N LEU A 80 17.14 7.64 14.40
CA LEU A 80 17.44 6.41 13.66
C LEU A 80 17.46 6.65 12.14
N ASN A 81 17.86 7.85 11.70
CA ASN A 81 17.97 8.23 10.28
C ASN A 81 16.68 8.04 9.46
N ARG A 82 15.51 7.99 10.11
CA ARG A 82 14.21 7.65 9.48
C ARG A 82 14.17 6.24 8.85
N ALA A 83 14.97 5.31 9.37
CA ALA A 83 14.81 3.89 9.11
C ALA A 83 13.38 3.44 9.47
N LEU A 84 12.91 2.34 8.88
CA LEU A 84 11.51 1.92 9.00
C LEU A 84 11.39 0.51 9.54
N VAL A 85 10.44 0.29 10.44
CA VAL A 85 10.04 -1.04 10.88
C VAL A 85 9.06 -1.61 9.86
N VAL A 86 9.35 -2.80 9.36
CA VAL A 86 8.52 -3.58 8.41
C VAL A 86 8.47 -5.04 8.85
N GLU A 87 7.50 -5.80 8.37
CA GLU A 87 7.55 -7.27 8.46
C GLU A 87 8.67 -7.82 7.57
N ALA A 88 9.38 -8.87 8.01
CA ALA A 88 10.44 -9.53 7.23
C ALA A 88 9.98 -9.93 5.82
N GLN A 89 8.73 -10.39 5.68
CA GLN A 89 8.12 -10.71 4.39
C GLN A 89 8.10 -9.51 3.43
N ALA A 90 7.90 -8.29 3.94
CA ALA A 90 7.92 -7.08 3.13
C ALA A 90 9.34 -6.69 2.70
N ALA A 91 10.34 -6.92 3.57
CA ALA A 91 11.75 -6.72 3.24
C ALA A 91 12.22 -7.69 2.14
N GLU A 92 11.93 -8.98 2.30
CA GLU A 92 12.21 -10.01 1.31
C GLU A 92 11.50 -9.73 -0.03
N ALA A 93 10.19 -9.41 -0.01
CA ALA A 93 9.40 -9.20 -1.23
C ALA A 93 9.79 -7.94 -2.03
N TYR A 94 10.43 -6.95 -1.41
CA TYR A 94 10.86 -5.71 -2.05
C TYR A 94 12.38 -5.55 -2.18
N GLY A 95 13.17 -6.52 -1.69
CA GLY A 95 14.64 -6.45 -1.69
C GLY A 95 15.18 -5.27 -0.88
N LEU A 96 14.60 -5.03 0.31
CA LEU A 96 14.96 -3.90 1.16
C LEU A 96 16.25 -4.16 1.95
N GLU A 97 17.07 -3.14 2.12
CA GLU A 97 18.30 -3.22 2.91
C GLU A 97 17.98 -3.17 4.41
N GLU A 98 18.15 -4.31 5.09
CA GLU A 98 18.00 -4.42 6.55
C GLU A 98 19.16 -3.76 7.30
N VAL A 99 18.83 -3.10 8.42
CA VAL A 99 19.79 -2.45 9.32
C VAL A 99 19.63 -2.99 10.74
N THR A 100 20.76 -3.26 11.40
CA THR A 100 20.76 -3.84 12.75
C THR A 100 20.51 -2.78 13.82
N VAL A 101 19.24 -2.53 14.13
CA VAL A 101 18.82 -1.67 15.24
C VAL A 101 17.48 -2.15 15.84
N ILE A 102 17.29 -1.91 17.13
CA ILE A 102 15.99 -2.09 17.81
C ILE A 102 15.50 -0.69 18.21
N PRO A 103 14.34 -0.23 17.72
CA PRO A 103 13.81 1.09 18.06
C PRO A 103 13.38 1.14 19.53
N ALA A 104 13.62 2.29 20.16
CA ALA A 104 13.16 2.59 21.51
C ALA A 104 12.44 3.94 21.57
N VAL A 105 11.58 4.14 22.57
CA VAL A 105 10.78 5.39 22.69
C VAL A 105 11.67 6.63 22.73
N LYS A 106 12.88 6.54 23.31
CA LYS A 106 13.89 7.61 23.37
C LYS A 106 14.73 7.76 22.10
N ALA A 107 14.82 6.74 21.25
CA ALA A 107 15.67 6.68 20.07
C ALA A 107 14.99 5.77 19.02
N GLY A 108 14.17 6.38 18.16
CA GLY A 108 13.26 5.70 17.22
C GLY A 108 11.82 6.18 17.34
N GLY A 109 11.38 6.49 18.57
CA GLY A 109 10.07 7.07 18.85
C GLY A 109 8.98 6.02 19.12
N ALA A 110 7.83 6.49 19.62
CA ALA A 110 6.76 5.62 20.10
C ALA A 110 6.09 4.78 19.00
N LEU A 111 5.87 5.32 17.79
CA LEU A 111 5.30 4.58 16.66
C LEU A 111 6.18 3.39 16.27
N ALA A 112 7.47 3.62 16.02
CA ALA A 112 8.39 2.57 15.60
C ALA A 112 8.59 1.51 16.69
N THR A 113 8.66 1.92 17.96
CA THR A 113 8.72 0.97 19.09
C THR A 113 7.46 0.11 19.15
N ALA A 114 6.28 0.70 19.06
CA ALA A 114 5.00 -0.03 19.08
C ALA A 114 4.82 -0.94 17.84
N ALA A 115 5.30 -0.52 16.67
CA ALA A 115 5.28 -1.35 15.47
C ALA A 115 6.22 -2.56 15.61
N TYR A 116 7.40 -2.37 16.19
CA TYR A 116 8.34 -3.44 16.49
C TYR A 116 7.79 -4.43 17.54
N GLU A 117 7.03 -3.95 18.52
CA GLU A 117 6.32 -4.81 19.49
C GLU A 117 5.13 -5.58 18.87
N ALA A 118 4.47 -5.03 17.83
CA ALA A 118 3.20 -5.56 17.30
C ALA A 118 3.35 -6.45 16.06
N PHE A 119 4.45 -6.32 15.30
CA PHE A 119 4.71 -7.13 14.10
C PHE A 119 5.15 -8.55 14.47
N HIS A 120 4.88 -9.51 13.58
CA HIS A 120 5.17 -10.92 13.82
C HIS A 120 6.67 -11.24 13.68
N ARG A 121 7.31 -10.70 12.65
CA ARG A 121 8.76 -10.79 12.42
C ARG A 121 9.29 -9.41 12.01
N PRO A 122 9.40 -8.46 12.96
CA PRO A 122 9.86 -7.11 12.67
C PRO A 122 11.33 -7.12 12.23
N VAL A 123 11.60 -6.43 11.12
CA VAL A 123 12.94 -6.02 10.70
C VAL A 123 12.96 -4.50 10.52
N VAL A 124 14.14 -3.90 10.65
CA VAL A 124 14.33 -2.46 10.40
C VAL A 124 15.08 -2.31 9.09
N VAL A 125 14.62 -1.42 8.22
CA VAL A 125 15.22 -1.18 6.89
C VAL A 125 15.67 0.27 6.72
N ALA A 126 16.76 0.48 5.97
CA ALA A 126 17.34 1.80 5.76
C ALA A 126 16.41 2.77 5.01
N GLY A 127 15.61 2.25 4.07
CA GLY A 127 14.69 3.04 3.26
C GLY A 127 13.77 2.17 2.41
N ILE A 128 12.69 2.76 1.90
CA ILE A 128 11.68 2.06 1.10
C ILE A 128 11.16 2.95 -0.05
N GLN A 129 10.48 2.29 -0.98
CA GLN A 129 9.66 2.95 -1.99
C GLN A 129 8.20 2.52 -1.84
N ALA A 130 7.44 3.28 -1.04
CA ALA A 130 6.02 3.09 -0.74
C ALA A 130 5.08 3.62 -1.83
N HIS A 131 3.82 3.16 -1.78
CA HIS A 131 2.80 3.43 -2.80
C HIS A 131 1.73 4.42 -2.34
N ALA A 132 1.47 4.43 -1.04
CA ALA A 132 0.75 5.47 -0.33
C ALA A 132 1.46 5.75 0.99
N GLY A 133 1.15 6.88 1.61
CA GLY A 133 1.68 7.22 2.91
C GLY A 133 0.80 8.16 3.71
N LEU A 134 0.90 8.03 5.02
CA LEU A 134 0.19 8.82 6.02
C LEU A 134 1.19 9.46 6.98
N ASP A 135 1.12 10.77 7.17
CA ASP A 135 1.97 11.53 8.07
C ASP A 135 1.11 12.22 9.13
N ILE A 136 1.30 11.83 10.38
CA ILE A 136 0.54 12.30 11.54
C ILE A 136 1.48 13.20 12.37
N GLY A 137 1.26 14.52 12.29
CA GLY A 137 2.08 15.51 12.99
C GLY A 137 3.27 16.04 12.18
N GLY A 138 3.26 15.94 10.86
CA GLY A 138 4.24 16.59 9.98
C GLY A 138 5.66 16.04 10.12
N THR A 139 5.79 14.75 10.37
CA THR A 139 7.08 14.06 10.50
C THR A 139 7.88 14.01 9.20
N LEU A 140 7.27 14.27 8.04
CA LEU A 140 7.84 14.19 6.69
C LEU A 140 8.16 12.76 6.26
N ILE A 141 7.24 12.14 5.52
CA ILE A 141 7.36 10.80 4.91
C ILE A 141 7.80 10.81 3.43
N GLY A 142 8.00 12.00 2.85
CA GLY A 142 8.10 12.19 1.39
C GLY A 142 9.26 11.46 0.71
N MET A 143 10.37 11.25 1.44
CA MET A 143 11.55 10.49 0.98
C MET A 143 11.27 9.00 0.78
N HIS A 144 10.20 8.47 1.39
CA HIS A 144 9.80 7.07 1.30
C HIS A 144 8.76 6.80 0.21
N LEU A 145 8.25 7.84 -0.47
CA LEU A 145 7.21 7.71 -1.51
C LEU A 145 7.83 7.56 -2.90
N ARG A 146 7.27 6.67 -3.73
CA ARG A 146 7.62 6.58 -5.15
C ARG A 146 7.30 7.89 -5.89
N PRO A 147 8.14 8.30 -6.85
CA PRO A 147 7.73 9.32 -7.83
C PRO A 147 6.59 8.76 -8.70
N VAL A 148 5.50 9.48 -8.94
CA VAL A 148 5.15 10.84 -8.49
C VAL A 148 4.22 10.76 -7.29
N ALA A 149 4.60 11.37 -6.17
CA ALA A 149 3.72 11.57 -5.02
C ALA A 149 2.63 12.60 -5.32
N VAL A 150 1.40 12.30 -4.92
CA VAL A 150 0.20 13.13 -5.11
C VAL A 150 -0.52 13.24 -3.77
N PRO A 151 -0.69 14.45 -3.21
CA PRO A 151 -1.39 14.61 -1.93
C PRO A 151 -2.86 14.22 -2.07
N VAL A 152 -3.35 13.50 -1.07
CA VAL A 152 -4.76 13.11 -0.93
C VAL A 152 -5.41 14.05 0.08
N ARG A 153 -6.64 14.49 -0.22
CA ARG A 153 -7.45 15.28 0.71
C ARG A 153 -8.46 14.34 1.35
N LEU A 154 -8.17 13.94 2.57
CA LEU A 154 -9.06 13.14 3.40
C LEU A 154 -10.13 14.02 4.07
N GLU A 155 -11.25 13.43 4.48
CA GLU A 155 -12.30 14.10 5.25
C GLU A 155 -11.77 14.54 6.62
N VAL A 156 -11.05 13.65 7.30
CA VAL A 156 -10.38 13.93 8.58
C VAL A 156 -9.07 14.67 8.32
N LYS A 157 -8.86 15.81 9.00
CA LYS A 157 -7.69 16.69 8.82
C LYS A 157 -6.68 16.63 9.97
N THR A 158 -7.09 16.09 11.12
CA THR A 158 -6.31 16.06 12.36
C THR A 158 -6.63 14.81 13.16
N ILE A 159 -5.64 14.26 13.86
CA ILE A 159 -5.82 13.17 14.82
C ILE A 159 -5.32 13.68 16.18
N GLY A 160 -6.23 13.85 17.13
CA GLY A 160 -5.98 14.71 18.30
C GLY A 160 -5.61 16.13 17.85
N ALA A 161 -4.48 16.65 18.31
CA ALA A 161 -3.93 17.93 17.86
C ALA A 161 -2.98 17.82 16.64
N ALA A 162 -2.60 16.61 16.21
CA ALA A 162 -1.68 16.43 15.09
C ALA A 162 -2.35 16.69 13.74
N VAL A 163 -1.70 17.48 12.88
CA VAL A 163 -2.11 17.65 11.47
C VAL A 163 -1.89 16.36 10.70
N LEU A 164 -2.87 15.97 9.89
CA LEU A 164 -2.83 14.80 9.03
C LEU A 164 -2.46 15.20 7.59
N ILE A 165 -1.45 14.54 7.03
CA ILE A 165 -1.07 14.67 5.62
C ILE A 165 -1.06 13.28 4.99
N ALA A 166 -1.86 13.11 3.94
CA ALA A 166 -1.94 11.85 3.21
C ALA A 166 -1.44 12.02 1.77
N ALA A 167 -0.82 10.99 1.22
CA ALA A 167 -0.38 10.97 -0.16
C ALA A 167 -0.51 9.57 -0.78
N ARG A 168 -0.79 9.53 -2.08
CA ARG A 168 -0.69 8.34 -2.92
C ARG A 168 0.36 8.57 -4.00
N THR A 169 0.82 7.52 -4.65
CA THR A 169 1.76 7.61 -5.75
C THR A 169 1.10 7.26 -7.07
N ARG A 170 1.68 7.69 -8.18
CA ARG A 170 1.27 7.32 -9.53
C ARG A 170 2.48 7.23 -10.46
N PRO A 171 2.43 6.46 -11.56
CA PRO A 171 3.45 6.51 -12.60
C PRO A 171 3.66 7.93 -13.13
N PRO A 172 4.90 8.33 -13.45
CA PRO A 172 5.16 9.62 -14.10
C PRO A 172 4.51 9.66 -15.48
N LEU A 173 3.91 10.80 -15.84
CA LEU A 173 3.44 11.05 -17.20
C LEU A 173 4.63 11.55 -18.02
N ILE A 174 5.16 10.70 -18.89
CA ILE A 174 6.27 11.02 -19.79
C ILE A 174 5.72 11.05 -21.22
N GLY A 175 5.81 12.22 -21.87
CA GLY A 175 5.25 12.47 -23.19
C GLY A 175 4.40 13.76 -23.23
N GLY A 176 4.09 14.22 -24.44
CA GLY A 176 3.08 15.26 -24.67
C GLY A 176 1.65 14.75 -24.40
N PHE A 177 0.65 15.47 -24.90
CA PHE A 177 -0.78 15.16 -24.70
C PHE A 177 -1.11 13.65 -24.81
N THR A 178 -1.43 13.02 -23.69
CA THR A 178 -1.80 11.59 -23.60
C THR A 178 -3.26 11.47 -23.14
N PRO A 179 -4.12 10.72 -23.84
CA PRO A 179 -5.54 10.55 -23.47
C PRO A 179 -5.72 9.74 -22.17
N PRO A 180 -6.90 9.82 -21.53
CA PRO A 180 -7.18 9.13 -20.26
C PRO A 180 -7.34 7.60 -20.41
N ARG A 181 -7.58 6.92 -19.27
CA ARG A 181 -7.69 5.45 -19.10
C ARG A 181 -8.54 4.74 -20.18
N PRO A 182 -8.35 3.42 -20.42
CA PRO A 182 -9.13 2.65 -21.39
C PRO A 182 -10.64 2.88 -21.22
N GLY A 183 -11.31 3.31 -22.29
CA GLY A 183 -12.75 3.64 -22.31
C GLY A 183 -13.07 5.13 -22.60
N GLY A 184 -12.09 6.04 -22.55
CA GLY A 184 -12.30 7.46 -22.88
C GLY A 184 -11.87 7.84 -24.30
N CYS A 185 -12.80 7.87 -25.26
CA CYS A 185 -12.57 8.47 -26.58
C CYS A 185 -12.90 9.97 -26.55
N TRP A 186 -12.01 10.81 -27.10
CA TRP A 186 -12.25 12.24 -27.33
C TRP A 186 -11.94 12.59 -28.78
N THR A 187 -12.91 13.19 -29.48
CA THR A 187 -12.70 13.80 -30.79
C THR A 187 -12.13 15.21 -30.60
N THR A 188 -10.97 15.48 -31.22
CA THR A 188 -10.33 16.80 -31.15
C THR A 188 -10.92 17.74 -32.20
N SER A 189 -11.95 18.50 -31.84
CA SER A 189 -12.45 19.64 -32.63
C SER A 189 -12.36 20.93 -31.82
N GLY A 190 -11.29 21.70 -32.03
CA GLY A 190 -11.18 23.13 -31.70
C GLY A 190 -11.27 23.54 -30.22
N SER A 191 -10.13 23.76 -29.56
CA SER A 191 -9.86 24.75 -28.49
C SER A 191 -10.82 24.96 -27.31
N GLU A 192 -11.86 24.14 -27.10
CA GLU A 192 -12.84 24.33 -26.02
C GLU A 192 -13.23 22.97 -25.41
N VAL A 193 -12.79 22.72 -24.16
CA VAL A 193 -13.05 21.45 -23.46
C VAL A 193 -14.47 21.47 -22.88
N LYS A 194 -15.47 21.14 -23.71
CA LYS A 194 -16.83 20.90 -23.26
C LYS A 194 -16.99 19.45 -22.77
N ARG A 195 -17.53 19.29 -21.56
CA ARG A 195 -18.05 17.99 -21.09
C ARG A 195 -19.20 17.56 -22.01
N PRO A 196 -19.18 16.37 -22.62
CA PRO A 196 -20.36 15.86 -23.31
C PRO A 196 -21.45 15.56 -22.29
N ALA A 197 -22.71 15.78 -22.68
CA ALA A 197 -23.86 15.29 -21.92
C ALA A 197 -23.87 13.76 -21.93
N ILE A 198 -24.30 13.15 -20.83
CA ILE A 198 -24.39 11.70 -20.70
C ILE A 198 -25.59 11.22 -21.54
N SER A 199 -25.33 10.71 -22.74
CA SER A 199 -26.32 10.05 -23.58
C SER A 199 -26.43 8.55 -23.23
N PRO A 200 -27.61 8.02 -22.87
CA PRO A 200 -27.76 6.62 -22.49
C PRO A 200 -28.19 5.75 -23.68
N VAL A 201 -27.24 5.26 -24.48
CA VAL A 201 -27.51 4.14 -25.41
C VAL A 201 -26.27 3.23 -25.49
N PHE A 202 -26.42 1.98 -25.07
CA PHE A 202 -25.54 0.87 -25.43
C PHE A 202 -26.42 -0.22 -26.05
N GLU A 203 -26.55 -0.17 -27.37
CA GLU A 203 -27.10 -1.23 -28.21
C GLU A 203 -26.13 -1.45 -29.38
N GLY A 204 -25.89 -2.71 -29.76
CA GLY A 204 -25.21 -3.05 -31.01
C GLY A 204 -23.73 -3.46 -30.90
N ASP A 205 -23.54 -4.77 -30.77
CA ASP A 205 -22.45 -5.60 -31.30
C ASP A 205 -21.36 -4.97 -32.19
N ALA A 206 -20.09 -5.18 -31.80
CA ALA A 206 -19.00 -5.55 -32.71
C ALA A 206 -17.68 -5.90 -31.96
N CYS A 207 -17.71 -6.82 -30.98
CA CYS A 207 -16.45 -7.36 -30.44
C CYS A 207 -15.91 -8.45 -31.37
N LEU A 208 -14.85 -8.12 -32.12
CA LEU A 208 -14.19 -9.03 -33.07
C LEU A 208 -13.75 -10.33 -32.38
N GLY A 209 -14.26 -11.45 -32.87
CA GLY A 209 -14.08 -12.76 -32.25
C GLY A 209 -12.62 -13.22 -32.23
N PHE A 210 -12.08 -13.39 -31.03
CA PHE A 210 -10.86 -14.16 -30.79
C PHE A 210 -11.17 -15.64 -31.07
N LYS A 211 -10.86 -16.12 -32.30
CA LYS A 211 -11.00 -17.55 -32.63
C LYS A 211 -10.02 -18.37 -31.80
N ALA A 212 -10.52 -18.97 -30.72
CA ALA A 212 -9.90 -20.13 -30.11
C ALA A 212 -9.74 -21.24 -31.17
N ARG A 213 -8.65 -22.02 -31.07
CA ARG A 213 -8.40 -23.14 -31.98
C ARG A 213 -9.35 -24.28 -31.65
N ASP A 214 -9.86 -24.94 -32.68
CA ASP A 214 -10.71 -26.13 -32.56
C ASP A 214 -9.97 -27.30 -31.89
N GLU A 215 -10.55 -27.83 -30.81
CA GLU A 215 -10.25 -29.17 -30.30
C GLU A 215 -11.56 -29.92 -30.04
N THR A 216 -12.10 -30.58 -31.05
CA THR A 216 -13.09 -31.67 -30.87
C THR A 216 -12.99 -32.75 -31.95
N SER A 217 -12.34 -33.86 -31.58
CA SER A 217 -12.76 -35.25 -31.81
C SER A 217 -13.24 -35.73 -33.20
N VAL A 218 -12.38 -36.49 -33.87
CA VAL A 218 -12.67 -37.73 -34.62
C VAL A 218 -11.43 -38.63 -34.45
N GLY A 219 -11.45 -39.95 -34.25
CA GLY A 219 -12.49 -40.97 -34.18
C GLY A 219 -11.80 -42.35 -34.36
N GLU A 220 -12.34 -43.41 -33.76
CA GLU A 220 -11.77 -44.78 -33.68
C GLU A 220 -11.04 -45.36 -34.92
N SER A 221 -9.98 -46.16 -34.70
CA SER A 221 -9.92 -47.54 -35.25
C SER A 221 -8.73 -48.43 -34.76
N ARG A 222 -9.07 -49.48 -34.02
CA ARG A 222 -8.62 -50.89 -34.14
C ARG A 222 -7.16 -51.25 -34.57
N GLY A 223 -6.35 -51.63 -33.59
CA GLY A 223 -5.96 -53.06 -33.39
C GLY A 223 -4.67 -53.65 -34.01
N ARG A 224 -4.18 -54.73 -33.37
CA ARG A 224 -2.93 -55.51 -33.60
C ARG A 224 -1.64 -54.79 -33.11
N GLY A 225 -0.64 -55.44 -32.49
CA GLY A 225 -0.44 -56.84 -32.09
C GLY A 225 1.06 -57.20 -32.04
N ASN A 226 1.46 -58.19 -31.22
CA ASN A 226 2.84 -58.76 -31.03
C ASN A 226 3.85 -57.87 -30.24
N HIS A 227 4.48 -58.38 -29.17
CA HIS A 227 5.74 -59.18 -29.12
C HIS A 227 6.93 -58.43 -29.76
N THR A 228 8.13 -58.27 -29.19
CA THR A 228 8.81 -58.81 -27.97
C THR A 228 9.94 -57.81 -27.58
N SER A 229 10.83 -57.92 -26.58
CA SER A 229 11.25 -58.99 -25.64
C SER A 229 11.99 -58.37 -24.42
N LYS A 230 12.35 -59.19 -23.41
CA LYS A 230 13.28 -58.80 -22.32
C LYS A 230 14.72 -58.67 -22.83
N GLN A 231 15.49 -57.74 -22.26
CA GLN A 231 16.87 -57.99 -21.83
C GLN A 231 17.28 -56.94 -20.79
N GLY A 232 17.89 -57.39 -19.70
CA GLY A 232 18.58 -56.52 -18.74
C GLY A 232 20.05 -56.92 -18.69
N VAL A 233 20.92 -55.96 -18.41
CA VAL A 233 22.33 -56.20 -18.07
C VAL A 233 22.64 -55.36 -16.84
N ARG A 234 23.41 -55.93 -15.92
CA ARG A 234 23.89 -55.29 -14.69
C ARG A 234 25.24 -54.64 -14.96
N GLU A 235 25.59 -53.67 -14.14
CA GLU A 235 26.87 -53.71 -13.41
C GLU A 235 26.55 -53.73 -11.90
#